data_AF-A0A0P8XRU3-F1
#
_entry.id   AF-A0A0P8XRU3-F1
#
_cell.length_a   1.000
_cell.length_b   1.000
_cell.length_c   1.000
_cell.angle_alpha   90.00
_cell.angle_beta   90.00
_cell.angle_gamma   90.00
#
_symmetry.space_group_name_H-M   'P 1'
#
loop_
_entity.id
_entity.type
_entity.pdbx_description
1 polymer ?
#
loop_
_entity_poly.entity_id
_entity_poly.type
_entity_poly.pdbx_seq_one_letter_code
_entity_poly.pdbx_strand_id
1 'polypeptide(L)'
;MTMPLMISTFAGGFIFPFLIRLLWGKMVENWGPIGGWMAAGFIVGTTWTLTHGVGLIFQSGGAWVDQAFGAAAGLLAASAVAGDSFGKSVPNIIFAIIGGILGGFILSTFL
;
A
#
# COMPACT_ATOMS: atom_id res chain seq x y z
N MET A 1 1.07 14.40 18.93
CA MET A 1 2.12 13.95 17.99
C MET A 1 3.24 14.97 17.97
N THR A 2 4.50 14.55 18.06
CA THR A 2 5.68 15.45 18.05
C THR A 2 6.15 15.72 16.62
N MET A 3 7.00 16.74 16.41
CA MET A 3 7.57 17.03 15.08
C MET A 3 8.33 15.84 14.46
N PRO A 4 9.18 15.10 15.21
CA PRO A 4 9.82 13.90 14.68
C PRO A 4 8.81 12.84 14.20
N LEU A 5 7.73 12.62 14.95
CA LEU A 5 6.68 11.67 14.58
C LEU A 5 5.92 12.11 13.32
N MET A 6 5.72 13.42 13.11
CA MET A 6 5.13 13.95 11.87
C MET A 6 6.00 13.64 10.65
N ILE A 7 7.31 13.91 10.76
CA ILE A 7 8.28 13.65 9.68
C ILE A 7 8.34 12.15 9.37
N SER A 8 8.46 11.33 10.41
CA SER A 8 8.47 9.87 10.29
C SER A 8 7.20 9.37 9.60
N THR A 9 6.03 9.81 10.06
CA THR A 9 4.73 9.41 9.51
C THR A 9 4.58 9.81 8.05
N PHE A 10 5.02 11.02 7.69
CA PHE A 10 5.03 11.47 6.30
C PHE A 10 5.91 10.57 5.42
N ALA A 11 7.14 10.27 5.86
CA ALA A 11 8.05 9.40 5.13
C ALA A 11 7.46 7.98 4.99
N GLY A 12 6.91 7.42 6.06
CA GLY A 12 6.29 6.09 6.03
C GLY A 12 5.06 6.02 5.12
N GLY A 13 4.19 7.03 5.18
CA GLY A 13 3.02 7.13 4.29
C GLY A 13 3.40 7.29 2.82
N PHE A 14 4.54 7.90 2.52
CA PHE A 14 5.03 8.11 1.15
C PHE A 14 5.69 6.88 0.53
N ILE A 15 6.50 6.13 1.29
CA ILE A 15 7.34 5.06 0.75
C ILE A 15 6.52 3.99 0.03
N PHE A 16 5.39 3.58 0.61
CA PHE A 16 4.57 2.51 0.05
C PHE A 16 3.96 2.84 -1.33
N PRO A 17 3.16 3.92 -1.50
CA PRO A 17 2.65 4.30 -2.82
C PRO A 17 3.77 4.60 -3.83
N PHE A 18 4.89 5.17 -3.38
CA PHE A 18 6.04 5.45 -4.24
C PHE A 18 6.62 4.16 -4.84
N LEU A 19 6.86 3.13 -4.02
CA LEU A 19 7.39 1.85 -4.48
C LEU A 19 6.40 1.10 -5.38
N ILE A 20 5.08 1.15 -5.08
CA ILE A 20 4.07 0.57 -5.96
C ILE A 20 4.15 1.21 -7.35
N ARG A 21 4.16 2.55 -7.43
CA ARG A 21 4.20 3.28 -8.70
C ARG A 21 5.48 3.03 -9.48
N LEU A 22 6.62 2.89 -8.80
CA LEU A 22 7.92 2.74 -9.43
C LEU A 22 8.19 1.32 -9.95
N LEU A 23 7.74 0.30 -9.19
CA LEU A 23 8.22 -1.07 -9.36
C LEU A 23 7.13 -2.06 -9.78
N TRP A 24 5.91 -1.95 -9.24
CA TRP A 24 4.89 -3.01 -9.39
C TRP A 24 4.57 -3.28 -10.87
N GLY A 25 4.29 -2.22 -11.64
CA GLY A 25 4.00 -2.34 -13.07
C GLY A 25 5.13 -3.05 -13.82
N LYS A 26 6.38 -2.65 -13.59
CA LYS A 26 7.57 -3.26 -14.22
C LYS A 26 7.76 -4.72 -13.82
N MET A 27 7.45 -5.09 -12.59
CA MET A 27 7.52 -6.49 -12.15
C MET A 27 6.50 -7.35 -12.91
N VAL A 28 5.28 -6.85 -13.09
CA VAL A 28 4.23 -7.54 -13.87
C VAL A 28 4.59 -7.59 -15.36
N GLU A 29 5.10 -6.50 -15.93
CA GLU A 29 5.53 -6.45 -17.33
C GLU A 29 6.65 -7.45 -17.63
N ASN A 30 7.64 -7.57 -16.75
CA ASN A 30 8.81 -8.42 -16.97
C ASN A 30 8.60 -9.88 -16.57
N TRP A 31 7.82 -10.15 -15.52
CA TRP A 31 7.67 -11.49 -14.96
C TRP A 31 6.26 -12.06 -15.14
N GLY A 32 5.35 -11.33 -15.79
CA GLY A 32 3.96 -11.74 -15.95
C GLY A 32 3.20 -11.77 -14.61
N PRO A 33 2.18 -12.64 -14.47
CA PRO A 33 1.33 -12.68 -13.27
C PRO A 33 2.10 -12.90 -11.96
N ILE A 34 3.20 -13.66 -11.98
CA ILE A 34 4.02 -13.88 -10.77
C ILE A 34 4.70 -12.59 -10.31
N GLY A 35 4.94 -11.63 -11.21
CA GLY A 35 5.41 -10.29 -10.85
C GLY A 35 4.48 -9.58 -9.86
N GLY A 36 3.17 -9.76 -10.01
CA GLY A 36 2.18 -9.20 -9.07
C GLY A 36 2.25 -9.86 -7.69
N TRP A 37 2.43 -11.17 -7.63
CA TRP A 37 2.62 -11.90 -6.37
C TRP A 37 3.92 -11.51 -5.66
N MET A 38 4.99 -11.35 -6.42
CA MET A 38 6.28 -10.89 -5.90
C MET A 38 6.19 -9.45 -5.40
N ALA A 39 5.50 -8.56 -6.12
CA ALA A 39 5.25 -7.20 -5.67
C ALA A 39 4.42 -7.18 -4.38
N ALA A 40 3.36 -8.00 -4.30
CA ALA A 40 2.55 -8.13 -3.09
C ALA A 40 3.38 -8.60 -1.88
N GLY A 41 4.22 -9.62 -2.03
CA GLY A 41 5.07 -10.09 -0.94
C GLY A 41 6.16 -9.10 -0.56
N PHE A 42 6.99 -8.68 -1.53
CA PHE A 42 8.18 -7.89 -1.25
C PHE A 42 7.89 -6.41 -1.02
N ILE A 43 7.06 -5.77 -1.84
CA ILE A 43 6.76 -4.35 -1.66
C ILE A 43 5.88 -4.19 -0.42
N VAL A 44 4.71 -4.82 -0.38
CA VAL A 44 3.75 -4.63 0.73
C VAL A 44 4.35 -5.12 2.05
N GLY A 45 4.99 -6.29 2.06
CA GLY A 45 5.59 -6.87 3.26
C GLY A 45 6.75 -6.02 3.81
N THR A 46 7.69 -5.62 2.95
CA THR A 46 8.82 -4.78 3.40
C THR A 46 8.35 -3.44 3.91
N THR A 47 7.42 -2.78 3.19
CA THR A 47 6.92 -1.49 3.65
C THR A 47 6.10 -1.63 4.92
N TRP A 48 5.36 -2.72 5.11
CA TRP A 48 4.67 -3.02 6.36
C TRP A 48 5.64 -3.17 7.53
N THR A 49 6.77 -3.87 7.33
CA THR A 49 7.83 -3.96 8.35
C THR A 49 8.42 -2.58 8.68
N LEU A 50 8.55 -1.69 7.69
CA LEU A 50 9.00 -0.33 7.92
C LEU A 50 7.95 0.51 8.68
N THR A 51 6.71 0.51 8.22
CA THR A 51 5.65 1.38 8.76
C THR A 51 5.17 0.93 10.14
N HIS A 52 4.95 -0.36 10.33
CA HIS A 52 4.38 -0.92 11.56
C HIS A 52 5.42 -1.69 12.39
N GLY A 53 6.30 -2.46 11.74
CA GLY A 53 7.30 -3.27 12.44
C GLY A 53 8.34 -2.43 13.19
N VAL A 54 8.89 -1.38 12.55
CA VAL A 54 9.84 -0.45 13.18
C VAL A 54 9.21 0.90 13.55
N GLY A 55 7.89 1.06 13.35
CA GLY A 55 7.12 2.22 13.83
C GLY A 55 7.34 3.51 13.06
N LEU A 56 7.61 3.45 11.75
CA LEU A 56 7.80 4.65 10.93
C LEU A 56 6.50 5.48 10.83
N ILE A 57 5.32 4.86 10.92
CA ILE A 57 4.05 5.58 11.04
C ILE A 57 3.61 5.61 12.51
N PHE A 58 3.27 6.80 13.01
CA PHE A 58 2.67 6.93 14.33
C PHE A 58 1.30 6.25 14.36
N GLN A 59 1.12 5.31 15.29
CA GLN A 59 -0.12 4.56 15.48
C GLN A 59 -0.82 4.99 16.77
N SER A 60 -2.12 5.27 16.69
CA SER A 60 -2.96 5.60 17.85
C SER A 60 -3.90 4.49 18.30
N GLY A 61 -3.89 3.33 17.61
CA GLY A 61 -4.76 2.19 17.89
C GLY A 61 -4.20 0.88 17.35
N GLY A 62 -4.94 -0.22 17.55
CA GLY A 62 -4.51 -1.58 17.16
C GLY A 62 -4.81 -1.96 15.70
N ALA A 63 -5.57 -1.14 14.97
CA ALA A 63 -5.87 -1.38 13.55
C ALA A 63 -4.92 -0.59 12.64
N TRP A 64 -4.19 -1.29 11.78
CA TRP A 64 -3.16 -0.74 10.90
C TRP A 64 -3.65 -0.62 9.45
N VAL A 65 -4.60 0.28 9.24
CA VAL A 65 -5.22 0.54 7.92
C VAL A 65 -4.53 1.68 7.16
N ASP A 66 -3.69 2.46 7.83
CA ASP A 66 -3.05 3.66 7.31
C ASP A 66 -2.16 3.40 6.10
N GLN A 67 -1.44 2.28 6.03
CA GLN A 67 -0.65 1.92 4.85
C GLN A 67 -1.54 1.75 3.60
N ALA A 68 -2.73 1.17 3.74
CA ALA A 68 -3.67 1.02 2.63
C ALA A 68 -4.24 2.38 2.17
N PHE A 69 -4.57 3.27 3.11
CA PHE A 69 -4.98 4.64 2.80
C PHE A 69 -3.85 5.45 2.14
N GLY A 70 -2.61 5.28 2.59
CA GLY A 70 -1.43 5.86 1.97
C GLY A 70 -1.25 5.42 0.52
N ALA A 71 -1.39 4.11 0.24
CA ALA A 71 -1.40 3.60 -1.13
C ALA A 71 -2.52 4.22 -1.98
N ALA A 72 -3.76 4.24 -1.48
CA ALA A 72 -4.89 4.81 -2.20
C ALA A 72 -4.66 6.28 -2.55
N ALA A 73 -4.31 7.11 -1.56
CA ALA A 73 -4.06 8.53 -1.76
C ALA A 73 -2.88 8.78 -2.72
N GLY A 74 -1.75 8.10 -2.51
CA GLY A 74 -0.55 8.30 -3.31
C GLY A 74 -0.71 7.81 -4.76
N LEU A 75 -1.37 6.68 -4.99
CA LEU A 75 -1.63 6.17 -6.34
C LEU A 75 -2.67 7.01 -7.09
N LEU A 76 -3.71 7.52 -6.41
CA LEU A 76 -4.67 8.44 -7.02
C LEU A 76 -4.00 9.76 -7.40
N ALA A 77 -3.18 10.32 -6.51
CA ALA A 77 -2.41 11.54 -6.80
C ALA A 77 -1.45 11.32 -7.98
N ALA A 78 -0.68 10.23 -7.99
CA ALA A 78 0.23 9.90 -9.08
C ALA A 78 -0.51 9.68 -10.40
N SER A 79 -1.66 8.99 -10.37
CA SER A 79 -2.51 8.77 -11.54
C SER A 79 -3.06 10.09 -12.10
N ALA A 80 -3.53 10.99 -11.23
CA ALA A 80 -4.04 12.30 -11.64
C ALA A 80 -2.96 13.14 -12.33
N VAL A 81 -1.75 13.16 -11.77
CA VAL A 81 -0.60 13.89 -12.36
C VAL A 81 -0.17 13.28 -13.70
N ALA A 82 -0.22 11.96 -13.83
CA ALA A 82 0.15 11.26 -15.05
C ALA A 82 -0.92 11.32 -16.16
N GLY A 83 -2.12 11.81 -15.87
CA GLY A 83 -3.25 11.78 -16.80
C GLY A 83 -3.81 10.36 -17.03
N ASP A 84 -3.67 9.48 -16.05
CA ASP A 84 -4.16 8.09 -16.12
C ASP A 84 -5.70 8.05 -16.10
N SER A 85 -6.28 7.01 -16.70
CA SER A 85 -7.75 6.84 -16.76
C SER A 85 -8.30 6.18 -15.50
N PHE A 86 -9.16 6.90 -14.77
CA PHE A 86 -9.87 6.35 -13.61
C PHE A 86 -10.68 5.09 -13.97
N GLY A 87 -11.36 5.08 -15.12
CA GLY A 87 -12.16 3.93 -15.57
C GLY A 87 -11.34 2.64 -15.69
N LYS A 88 -10.07 2.73 -16.11
CA LYS A 88 -9.15 1.58 -16.18
C LYS A 88 -8.72 1.06 -14.80
N SER A 89 -8.83 1.88 -13.75
CA SER A 89 -8.47 1.52 -12.38
C SER A 89 -9.57 0.77 -11.63
N VAL A 90 -10.82 0.82 -12.11
CA VAL A 90 -11.99 0.22 -11.44
C VAL A 90 -11.79 -1.27 -11.09
N PRO A 91 -11.29 -2.13 -12.00
CA PRO A 91 -11.03 -3.53 -11.64
C PRO A 91 -10.06 -3.67 -10.47
N ASN A 92 -8.97 -2.87 -10.46
CA ASN A 92 -7.97 -2.90 -9.39
C ASN A 92 -8.58 -2.45 -8.05
N ILE A 93 -9.46 -1.45 -8.06
CA ILE A 93 -10.17 -0.99 -6.86
C ILE A 93 -11.08 -2.09 -6.31
N ILE A 94 -11.85 -2.78 -7.18
CA ILE A 94 -12.71 -3.89 -6.78
C ILE A 94 -11.89 -5.02 -6.14
N PHE A 95 -10.79 -5.44 -6.78
CA PHE A 95 -9.93 -6.48 -6.24
C PHE A 95 -9.21 -6.05 -4.96
N ALA A 96 -8.86 -4.77 -4.80
CA ALA A 96 -8.32 -4.25 -3.55
C ALA A 96 -9.34 -4.33 -2.40
N ILE A 97 -10.62 -4.01 -2.66
CA ILE A 97 -11.70 -4.15 -1.68
C ILE A 97 -11.91 -5.62 -1.32
N ILE A 98 -11.99 -6.51 -2.32
CA ILE A 98 -12.14 -7.95 -2.08
C ILE A 98 -10.95 -8.48 -1.27
N GLY A 99 -9.72 -8.12 -1.64
CA GLY A 99 -8.51 -8.50 -0.91
C GLY A 99 -8.50 -7.99 0.52
N GLY A 100 -8.94 -6.76 0.76
CA GLY A 100 -9.07 -6.18 2.10
C GLY A 100 -10.10 -6.93 2.96
N ILE A 101 -11.26 -7.27 2.40
CA ILE A 101 -12.30 -8.07 3.08
C ILE A 101 -11.75 -9.46 3.43
N LEU A 102 -11.10 -10.13 2.47
CA LEU A 102 -10.50 -11.44 2.69
C LEU A 102 -9.41 -11.40 3.77
N GLY A 103 -8.54 -10.38 3.73
CA GLY A 103 -7.51 -10.18 4.76
C GLY A 103 -8.10 -9.97 6.15
N GLY A 104 -9.13 -9.12 6.25
CA GLY A 104 -9.86 -8.90 7.51
C GLY A 104 -10.55 -10.18 8.02
N PHE A 105 -11.18 -10.94 7.13
CA PHE A 105 -11.78 -12.23 7.47
C PHE A 105 -10.73 -13.23 7.97
N ILE A 106 -9.60 -13.38 7.28
CA ILE A 106 -8.50 -14.27 7.71
C ILE A 106 -8.01 -13.88 9.11
N LEU A 107 -7.78 -12.58 9.36
CA LEU A 107 -7.35 -12.08 10.67
C LEU A 107 -8.36 -12.43 11.77
N SER A 108 -9.67 -12.35 11.49
CA SER A 108 -10.73 -12.68 12.46
C SER A 108 -10.75 -14.16 12.90
N THR A 109 -9.98 -15.03 12.23
CA THR A 109 -9.91 -16.46 12.59
C THR A 109 -8.90 -16.76 13.70
N PHE A 110 -8.02 -15.82 14.04
CA PHE A 110 -6.95 -16.04 15.04
C PHE A 110 -6.57 -14.81 15.89
N LEU A 111 -7.09 -13.61 15.59
CA LEU A 111 -7.00 -12.42 16.43
C LEU A 111 -8.32 -12.21 17.18
#